data_AF-A0A9N9JFG1-F1
#
_entry.id   AF-A0A9N9JFG1-F1
#
_cell.length_a   1.000
_cell.length_b   1.000
_cell.length_c   1.000
_cell.angle_alpha   90.00
_cell.angle_beta   90.00
_cell.angle_gamma   90.00
#
_symmetry.space_group_name_H-M   'P 1'
#
loop_
_entity.id
_entity.type
_entity.pdbx_description
1 polymer ?
#
loop_
_entity_poly.entity_id
_entity_poly.type
_entity_poly.pdbx_seq_one_letter_code
_entity_poly.pdbx_strand_id
1 'polypeptide(L)'
;SEIIDEAKYYIALCYIHGKGVEQDRKFALDLAKDDYHDLNKYENAWNIFSELANDDEIKSEALSIMEYYYNKGYIKTNERHIFKIALELYSKDKYKKAYDIFFKLAANSKDKEIKFLSTCLEASYYITGYNRIEKNKNKAFELILK
;
A
#
# COMPACT_ATOMS: atom_id res chain seq x y z
N SER A 1 13.18 -3.21 -22.75
CA SER A 1 12.78 -2.06 -23.56
C SER A 1 11.36 -1.70 -23.15
N GLU A 2 10.99 -0.42 -23.26
CA GLU A 2 9.67 0.13 -22.89
C GLU A 2 8.48 -0.69 -23.46
N ILE A 3 8.64 -1.21 -24.69
CA ILE A 3 7.65 -2.07 -25.37
C ILE A 3 7.34 -3.36 -24.60
N ILE A 4 8.34 -3.97 -23.94
CA ILE A 4 8.13 -5.21 -23.16
C ILE A 4 7.31 -4.90 -21.90
N ASP A 5 7.48 -3.70 -21.33
CA ASP A 5 6.82 -3.32 -20.08
C ASP A 5 5.34 -2.98 -20.32
N GLU A 6 5.03 -2.28 -21.42
CA GLU A 6 3.65 -2.08 -21.85
C GLU A 6 2.95 -3.40 -22.18
N ALA A 7 3.63 -4.32 -22.89
CA ALA A 7 3.06 -5.62 -23.22
C ALA A 7 2.72 -6.43 -21.96
N LYS A 8 3.62 -6.48 -20.96
CA LYS A 8 3.34 -7.12 -19.67
C LYS A 8 2.15 -6.48 -18.96
N TYR A 9 2.06 -5.15 -18.98
CA TYR A 9 0.93 -4.43 -18.40
C TYR A 9 -0.41 -4.85 -19.02
N TYR A 10 -0.50 -4.85 -20.35
CA TYR A 10 -1.71 -5.28 -21.05
C TYR A 10 -2.03 -6.76 -20.82
N ILE A 11 -1.01 -7.63 -20.79
CA ILE A 11 -1.21 -9.06 -20.48
C ILE A 11 -1.78 -9.23 -19.07
N ALA A 12 -1.25 -8.51 -18.07
CA ALA A 12 -1.79 -8.55 -16.71
C ALA A 12 -3.27 -8.13 -16.67
N LEU A 13 -3.64 -7.05 -17.38
CA LEU A 13 -5.04 -6.63 -17.50
C LEU A 13 -5.94 -7.68 -18.16
N CYS A 14 -5.44 -8.38 -19.19
CA CYS A 14 -6.18 -9.48 -19.81
C CYS A 14 -6.46 -10.61 -18.82
N TYR A 15 -5.47 -11.02 -18.03
CA TYR A 15 -5.65 -12.04 -16.99
C TYR A 15 -6.54 -11.56 -15.83
N ILE A 16 -6.51 -10.27 -15.47
CA ILE A 16 -7.43 -9.70 -14.46
C ILE A 16 -8.88 -9.79 -14.93
N HIS A 17 -9.14 -9.47 -16.20
CA HIS A 17 -10.50 -9.34 -16.74
C HIS A 17 -10.99 -10.56 -17.55
N GLY A 18 -10.16 -11.60 -17.73
CA GLY A 18 -10.47 -12.75 -18.57
C GLY A 18 -10.65 -12.40 -20.05
N LYS A 19 -9.94 -11.37 -20.55
CA LYS A 19 -10.09 -10.90 -21.95
C LYS A 19 -9.20 -11.72 -22.88
N GLY A 20 -9.80 -12.69 -23.56
CA GLY A 20 -9.10 -13.56 -24.52
C GLY A 20 -8.20 -14.62 -23.89
N VAL A 21 -8.21 -14.72 -22.56
CA VAL A 21 -7.52 -15.74 -21.74
C VAL A 21 -8.42 -16.14 -20.57
N GLU A 22 -8.16 -17.30 -19.97
CA GLU A 22 -8.80 -17.66 -18.68
C GLU A 22 -8.40 -16.64 -17.62
N GLN A 23 -9.37 -16.22 -16.80
CA GLN A 23 -9.11 -15.24 -15.74
C GLN A 23 -8.19 -15.84 -14.69
N ASP A 24 -7.04 -15.20 -14.47
CA ASP A 24 -6.07 -15.59 -13.47
C ASP A 24 -5.44 -14.35 -12.84
N ARG A 25 -6.11 -13.82 -11.82
CA ARG A 25 -5.64 -12.64 -11.07
C ARG A 25 -4.34 -12.91 -10.31
N LYS A 26 -4.07 -14.18 -9.94
CA LYS A 26 -2.84 -14.55 -9.24
C LYS A 26 -1.65 -14.47 -10.19
N PHE A 27 -1.80 -15.00 -11.40
CA PHE A 27 -0.82 -14.84 -12.46
C PHE A 27 -0.60 -13.37 -12.82
N ALA A 28 -1.66 -12.57 -12.93
CA ALA A 28 -1.52 -11.13 -13.18
C ALA A 28 -0.74 -10.41 -12.07
N LEU A 29 -0.97 -10.80 -10.80
CA LEU A 29 -0.23 -10.28 -9.66
C LEU A 29 1.26 -10.62 -9.75
N ASP A 30 1.59 -11.87 -10.06
CA ASP A 30 2.98 -12.32 -10.15
C ASP A 30 3.71 -11.69 -11.33
N LEU A 31 3.03 -11.53 -12.48
CA LEU A 31 3.56 -10.80 -13.63
C LEU A 31 3.91 -9.34 -13.29
N ALA A 32 3.13 -8.69 -12.43
CA ALA A 32 3.37 -7.32 -11.98
C ALA A 32 4.50 -7.20 -10.93
N LYS A 33 4.81 -8.27 -10.19
CA LYS A 33 5.93 -8.30 -9.24
C LYS A 33 7.29 -8.44 -9.92
N ASP A 34 7.33 -9.10 -11.06
CA ASP A 34 8.56 -9.52 -11.77
C ASP A 34 9.37 -8.38 -12.43
N ASP A 35 9.11 -7.11 -12.08
CA ASP A 35 9.85 -5.96 -12.59
C ASP A 35 10.49 -5.15 -11.45
N TYR A 36 11.78 -5.40 -11.22
CA TYR A 36 12.64 -4.53 -10.43
C TYR A 36 13.56 -3.75 -11.36
N HIS A 37 13.78 -2.46 -11.05
CA HIS A 37 14.86 -1.55 -11.52
C HIS A 37 14.50 -0.30 -12.34
N ASP A 38 13.22 0.04 -12.61
CA ASP A 38 12.87 1.30 -13.30
C ASP A 38 11.63 1.99 -12.68
N LEU A 39 11.68 3.32 -12.55
CA LEU A 39 10.60 4.15 -12.01
C LEU A 39 9.32 4.09 -12.86
N ASN A 40 9.45 4.06 -14.20
CA ASN A 40 8.28 3.98 -15.09
C ASN A 40 7.54 2.63 -14.98
N LYS A 41 8.25 1.56 -14.64
CA LYS A 41 7.65 0.24 -14.42
C LYS A 41 6.79 0.18 -13.16
N TYR A 42 7.11 1.01 -12.16
CA TYR A 42 6.33 1.03 -10.93
C TYR A 42 4.93 1.62 -11.12
N GLU A 43 4.72 2.56 -12.05
CA GLU A 43 3.38 3.12 -12.31
C GLU A 43 2.43 2.07 -12.93
N ASN A 44 2.89 1.31 -13.92
CA ASN A 44 2.11 0.21 -14.48
C ASN A 44 1.81 -0.87 -13.44
N ALA A 45 2.81 -1.26 -12.65
CA ALA A 45 2.63 -2.21 -11.56
C ALA A 45 1.63 -1.67 -10.51
N TRP A 46 1.71 -0.37 -10.17
CA TRP A 46 0.80 0.28 -9.25
C TRP A 46 -0.65 0.25 -9.74
N ASN A 47 -0.88 0.49 -11.03
CA ASN A 47 -2.21 0.41 -11.63
C ASN A 47 -2.76 -1.02 -11.55
N ILE A 48 -1.93 -2.03 -11.86
CA ILE A 48 -2.31 -3.44 -11.71
C ILE A 48 -2.67 -3.78 -10.26
N PHE A 49 -1.84 -3.39 -9.28
CA PHE A 49 -2.13 -3.64 -7.87
C PHE A 49 -3.39 -2.91 -7.39
N SER A 50 -3.64 -1.70 -7.91
CA SER A 50 -4.84 -0.93 -7.59
C SER A 50 -6.11 -1.64 -8.10
N GLU A 51 -6.07 -2.23 -9.29
CA GLU A 51 -7.17 -3.05 -9.82
C GLU A 51 -7.37 -4.32 -8.98
N LEU A 52 -6.28 -5.03 -8.68
CA LEU A 52 -6.31 -6.26 -7.88
C LEU A 52 -6.73 -6.02 -6.42
N ALA A 53 -6.57 -4.80 -5.89
CA ALA A 53 -7.04 -4.41 -4.57
C ALA A 53 -8.58 -4.35 -4.46
N ASN A 54 -9.31 -4.50 -5.57
CA ASN A 54 -10.78 -4.61 -5.57
C ASN A 54 -11.28 -6.07 -5.47
N ASP A 55 -10.41 -7.06 -5.62
CA ASP A 55 -10.76 -8.48 -5.56
C ASP A 55 -10.59 -9.04 -4.14
N ASP A 56 -11.61 -9.65 -3.54
CA ASP A 56 -11.56 -10.05 -2.13
C ASP A 56 -10.47 -11.08 -1.79
N GLU A 57 -10.11 -11.95 -2.74
CA GLU A 57 -9.12 -13.02 -2.53
C GLU A 57 -7.69 -12.46 -2.57
N ILE A 58 -7.39 -11.62 -3.56
CA ILE A 58 -6.02 -11.13 -3.80
C ILE A 58 -5.75 -9.75 -3.17
N LYS A 59 -6.80 -9.00 -2.79
CA LYS A 59 -6.69 -7.64 -2.24
C LYS A 59 -5.66 -7.50 -1.13
N SER A 60 -5.63 -8.43 -0.18
CA SER A 60 -4.68 -8.35 0.94
C SER A 60 -3.21 -8.42 0.49
N GLU A 61 -2.94 -9.21 -0.55
CA GLU A 61 -1.61 -9.36 -1.13
C GLU A 61 -1.24 -8.16 -2.00
N ALA A 62 -2.18 -7.65 -2.81
CA ALA A 62 -1.99 -6.44 -3.60
C ALA A 62 -1.68 -5.21 -2.72
N LEU A 63 -2.50 -4.95 -1.70
CA LEU A 63 -2.27 -3.86 -0.73
C LEU A 63 -0.92 -4.00 -0.01
N SER A 64 -0.53 -5.24 0.29
CA SER A 64 0.74 -5.57 0.91
C SER A 64 1.95 -5.19 0.05
N ILE A 65 1.83 -5.28 -1.27
CA ILE A 65 2.88 -4.90 -2.21
C ILE A 65 2.88 -3.38 -2.42
N MET A 66 1.70 -2.77 -2.51
CA MET A 66 1.56 -1.32 -2.62
C MET A 66 2.21 -0.60 -1.42
N GLU A 67 2.01 -1.11 -0.21
CA GLU A 67 2.71 -0.63 0.99
C GLU A 67 4.22 -0.71 0.84
N TYR A 68 4.76 -1.87 0.42
CA TYR A 68 6.19 -2.05 0.19
C TYR A 68 6.74 -1.03 -0.82
N TYR A 69 6.04 -0.81 -1.94
CA TYR A 69 6.46 0.12 -3.00
C TYR A 69 6.47 1.56 -2.50
N TYR A 70 5.42 1.96 -1.76
CA TYR A 70 5.35 3.27 -1.14
C TYR A 70 6.48 3.47 -0.11
N ASN A 71 6.73 2.48 0.75
CA ASN A 71 7.75 2.59 1.79
C ASN A 71 9.17 2.66 1.23
N LYS A 72 9.45 1.96 0.13
CA LYS A 72 10.70 2.06 -0.64
C LYS A 72 10.85 3.37 -1.44
N GLY A 73 9.77 4.15 -1.60
CA GLY A 73 9.80 5.40 -2.36
C GLY A 73 9.78 5.19 -3.87
N TYR A 74 9.34 4.01 -4.33
CA TYR A 74 9.19 3.69 -5.75
C TYR A 74 8.03 4.44 -6.41
N ILE A 75 7.04 4.84 -5.61
CA ILE A 75 5.83 5.51 -6.07
C ILE A 75 5.70 6.87 -5.41
N LYS A 76 5.41 7.89 -6.24
CA LYS A 76 4.87 9.17 -5.79
C LYS A 76 3.39 9.18 -6.14
N THR A 77 2.54 9.03 -5.13
CA THR A 77 1.08 9.08 -5.29
C THR A 77 0.46 9.98 -4.23
N ASN A 78 -0.83 10.23 -4.33
CA ASN A 78 -1.55 11.11 -3.41
C ASN A 78 -1.57 10.51 -1.98
N GLU A 79 -1.20 11.33 -0.99
CA GLU A 79 -1.19 10.99 0.43
C GLU A 79 -2.55 10.43 0.91
N ARG A 80 -3.67 10.94 0.38
CA ARG A 80 -5.02 10.42 0.67
C ARG A 80 -5.21 8.97 0.21
N HIS A 81 -4.66 8.62 -0.95
CA HIS A 81 -4.75 7.26 -1.47
C HIS A 81 -3.91 6.30 -0.61
N ILE A 82 -2.68 6.70 -0.26
CA ILE A 82 -1.82 5.94 0.66
C ILE A 82 -2.48 5.74 2.02
N PHE A 83 -3.10 6.78 2.56
CA PHE A 83 -3.83 6.71 3.82
C PHE A 83 -4.99 5.70 3.75
N LYS A 84 -5.75 5.68 2.65
CA LYS A 84 -6.81 4.69 2.42
C LYS A 84 -6.25 3.26 2.38
N ILE A 85 -5.12 3.04 1.70
CA ILE A 85 -4.44 1.73 1.68
C ILE A 85 -4.09 1.26 3.09
N ALA A 86 -3.59 2.15 3.95
CA ALA A 86 -3.28 1.82 5.34
C ALA A 86 -4.52 1.43 6.15
N LEU A 87 -5.65 2.12 5.95
CA LEU A 87 -6.93 1.75 6.57
C LEU A 87 -7.44 0.39 6.09
N GLU A 88 -7.30 0.08 4.80
CA GLU A 88 -7.69 -1.22 4.25
C GLU A 88 -6.76 -2.35 4.73
N LEU A 89 -5.46 -2.09 4.87
CA LEU A 89 -4.53 -3.03 5.50
C LEU A 89 -4.92 -3.27 6.96
N TYR A 90 -5.29 -2.22 7.69
CA TYR A 90 -5.76 -2.33 9.07
C TYR A 90 -7.00 -3.23 9.17
N SER A 91 -8.00 -3.02 8.30
CA SER A 91 -9.25 -3.81 8.33
C SER A 91 -9.06 -5.27 7.90
N LYS A 92 -7.96 -5.60 7.22
CA LYS A 92 -7.55 -6.96 6.86
C LYS A 92 -6.49 -7.54 7.83
N ASP A 93 -6.44 -7.03 9.06
CA ASP A 93 -5.52 -7.46 10.13
C ASP A 93 -4.03 -7.35 9.79
N LYS A 94 -3.65 -6.55 8.78
CA LYS A 94 -2.26 -6.28 8.40
C LYS A 94 -1.71 -5.09 9.20
N TYR A 95 -1.86 -5.14 10.51
CA TYR A 95 -1.56 -4.05 11.45
C TYR A 95 -0.15 -3.48 11.30
N LYS A 96 0.87 -4.33 11.11
CA LYS A 96 2.26 -3.86 10.91
C LYS A 96 2.40 -2.95 9.69
N LYS A 97 1.84 -3.38 8.58
CA LYS A 97 1.93 -2.66 7.30
C LYS A 97 1.14 -1.36 7.33
N ALA A 98 -0.04 -1.41 7.94
CA ALA A 98 -0.82 -0.20 8.20
C ALA A 98 -0.03 0.81 9.06
N TYR A 99 0.59 0.34 10.15
CA TYR A 99 1.43 1.15 11.02
C TYR A 99 2.61 1.78 10.26
N ASP A 100 3.32 1.02 9.43
CA ASP A 100 4.48 1.53 8.69
C ASP A 100 4.09 2.72 7.79
N ILE A 101 2.90 2.67 7.17
CA ILE A 101 2.35 3.79 6.41
C ILE A 101 1.95 4.96 7.31
N PHE A 102 1.19 4.72 8.39
CA PHE A 102 0.76 5.79 9.30
C PHE A 102 1.97 6.53 9.88
N PHE A 103 2.99 5.80 10.32
CA PHE A 103 4.25 6.37 10.81
C PHE A 103 4.91 7.27 9.76
N LYS A 104 5.02 6.79 8.52
CA LYS A 104 5.66 7.57 7.43
C LYS A 104 4.86 8.83 7.08
N LEU A 105 3.53 8.75 7.05
CA LEU A 105 2.65 9.90 6.82
C LEU A 105 2.67 10.89 7.99
N ALA A 106 2.61 10.42 9.24
CA ALA A 106 2.69 11.27 10.43
C ALA A 106 3.99 12.10 10.45
N ALA A 107 5.10 11.50 10.03
CA ALA A 107 6.38 12.20 9.95
C ALA A 107 6.47 13.19 8.77
N ASN A 108 5.98 12.81 7.57
CA ASN A 108 6.38 13.48 6.32
C ASN A 108 5.23 14.11 5.51
N SER A 109 3.96 13.86 5.88
CA SER A 109 2.80 14.31 5.10
C SER A 109 2.75 15.83 5.00
N LYS A 110 2.52 16.34 3.78
CA LYS A 110 2.30 17.77 3.52
C LYS A 110 0.86 18.17 3.73
N ASP A 111 -0.09 17.25 3.50
CA ASP A 111 -1.49 17.42 3.87
C ASP A 111 -1.59 17.35 5.41
N LYS A 112 -2.01 18.46 6.04
CA LYS A 112 -2.12 18.61 7.50
C LYS A 112 -3.17 17.67 8.09
N GLU A 113 -4.26 17.41 7.37
CA GLU A 113 -5.32 16.51 7.82
C GLU A 113 -4.80 15.08 7.84
N ILE A 114 -4.17 14.64 6.75
CA ILE A 114 -3.57 13.30 6.67
C ILE A 114 -2.46 13.13 7.71
N LYS A 115 -1.63 14.16 7.90
CA LYS A 115 -0.60 14.15 8.95
C LYS A 115 -1.22 13.93 10.32
N PHE A 116 -2.22 14.75 10.68
CA PHE A 116 -2.90 14.66 11.97
C PHE A 116 -3.58 13.30 12.19
N LEU A 117 -4.38 12.82 11.23
CA LEU A 117 -5.05 11.53 11.33
C LEU A 117 -4.06 10.37 11.45
N SER A 118 -2.96 10.42 10.70
CA SER A 118 -1.90 9.41 10.77
C SER A 118 -1.21 9.42 12.13
N THR A 119 -0.95 10.60 12.71
CA THR A 119 -0.41 10.73 14.07
C THR A 119 -1.35 10.13 15.12
N CYS A 120 -2.67 10.37 15.02
CA CYS A 120 -3.64 9.78 15.94
C CYS A 120 -3.67 8.25 15.83
N LEU A 121 -3.63 7.72 14.60
CA LEU A 121 -3.60 6.27 14.37
C LEU A 121 -2.29 5.66 14.86
N GLU A 122 -1.14 6.28 14.62
CA GLU A 122 0.15 5.86 15.18
C GLU A 122 0.11 5.82 16.71
N ALA A 123 -0.39 6.88 17.35
CA ALA A 123 -0.53 6.96 18.80
C ALA A 123 -1.43 5.84 19.37
N SER A 124 -2.49 5.46 18.64
CA SER A 124 -3.39 4.37 19.06
C SER A 124 -2.67 3.02 19.21
N TYR A 125 -1.63 2.76 18.40
CA TYR A 125 -0.82 1.54 18.52
C TYR A 125 -0.04 1.52 19.84
N TYR A 126 0.51 2.66 20.27
CA TYR A 126 1.20 2.77 21.56
C TYR A 126 0.25 2.69 22.76
N ILE A 127 -1.02 3.07 22.60
CA ILE A 127 -2.04 2.92 23.66
C ILE A 127 -2.45 1.45 23.82
N THR A 128 -2.70 0.78 22.69
CA THR A 128 -3.28 -0.57 22.64
C THR A 128 -2.25 -1.68 22.75
N GLY A 129 -0.99 -1.42 22.38
CA GLY A 129 0.07 -2.43 22.29
C GLY A 129 -0.11 -3.39 21.12
N TYR A 130 -0.88 -3.01 20.10
CA TYR A 130 -1.05 -3.83 18.89
C TYR A 130 0.28 -4.00 18.15
N ASN A 131 0.41 -5.11 17.41
CA ASN A 131 1.59 -5.40 16.57
C ASN A 131 2.93 -5.49 17.34
N ARG A 132 2.92 -6.01 18.58
CA ARG A 132 4.12 -6.12 19.44
C ARG A 132 4.81 -4.77 19.70
N ILE A 133 4.10 -3.66 19.48
CA ILE A 133 4.56 -2.34 19.90
C ILE A 133 4.37 -2.26 21.40
N GLU A 134 5.43 -1.87 22.11
CA GLU A 134 5.37 -1.71 23.56
C GLU A 134 4.35 -0.63 23.92
N LYS A 135 3.46 -0.94 24.87
CA LYS A 135 2.48 0.02 25.37
C LYS A 135 3.20 1.21 26.00
N ASN A 136 3.00 2.39 25.43
CA ASN A 136 3.60 3.62 25.93
C ASN A 136 2.63 4.79 25.77
N LYS A 137 1.77 4.97 26.78
CA LYS A 137 0.75 6.04 26.77
C LYS A 137 1.39 7.43 26.73
N ASN A 138 2.52 7.63 27.39
CA ASN A 138 3.23 8.91 27.39
C ASN A 138 3.68 9.28 25.97
N LYS A 139 4.28 8.33 25.25
CA LYS A 139 4.65 8.51 23.84
C LYS A 139 3.44 8.81 22.96
N ALA A 140 2.30 8.14 23.18
CA ALA A 140 1.06 8.43 22.47
C ALA A 140 0.57 9.87 22.70
N PHE A 141 0.59 10.35 23.95
CA PHE A 141 0.22 11.73 24.27
C PHE A 141 1.20 12.74 23.67
N GLU A 142 2.50 12.49 23.75
CA GLU A 142 3.53 13.34 23.15
C GLU A 142 3.38 13.47 21.63
N LEU A 143 2.96 12.40 20.95
CA LEU A 143 2.70 12.44 19.50
C LEU A 143 1.52 13.37 19.17
N ILE A 144 0.44 13.32 19.95
CA ILE A 144 -0.80 14.06 19.66
C ILE A 144 -0.68 15.56 20.03
N LEU A 145 0.11 15.89 21.06
CA LEU A 145 0.21 17.26 21.58
C LEU A 145 1.29 18.13 20.90
N LYS A 146 2.01 17.58 19.91
CA LYS A 146 2.98 18.31 19.08
C LYS A 146 2.31 18.98 17.87
#